data_AF-J9G404-F1
#
_entry.id   AF-J9G404-F1
#
_cell.length_a   1.000
_cell.length_b   1.000
_cell.length_c   1.000
_cell.angle_alpha   90.00
_cell.angle_beta   90.00
_cell.angle_gamma   90.00
#
_symmetry.space_group_name_H-M   'P 1'
#
loop_
_entity.id
_entity.type
_entity.pdbx_description
1 polymer ?
#
loop_
_entity_poly.entity_id
_entity_poly.type
_entity_poly.pdbx_seq_one_letter_code
_entity_poly.pdbx_strand_id
1 'polypeptide(L)'
;MGASCHEANAFVGIDGSSLFDRRFEIDCDLGMDNTLSYQDSFKWYDYDERKAYNYKHSEDDYLLDTTDRNLNGDDDESDEAWDEYHQRYCTETRVCYMQGREIEVDVDDLEDFNYISSCGDYYHHDDTVCCDWCEGYCLTDHSVYSEITEEYYCCEQCREDAESSHKENYWHYSEYDKAWFEDADELTEIHIWNPQEEDYRSQTIHVDTVESLLENGQAGCFEDEYYDLLDPETGLPLNYSDDTNAYEEEHEYATVEEAV
;
A
#
# COMPACT_ATOMS: atom_id res chain seq x y z
N MET A 1 35.96 58.06 -19.58
CA MET A 1 34.82 57.14 -19.78
C MET A 1 34.97 56.59 -21.19
N GLY A 2 35.38 55.33 -21.30
CA GLY A 2 35.68 54.65 -22.57
C GLY A 2 34.43 54.45 -23.43
N ALA A 3 34.61 54.33 -24.74
CA ALA A 3 33.54 54.44 -25.74
C ALA A 3 32.74 53.13 -25.97
N SER A 4 33.04 52.04 -25.26
CA SER A 4 32.32 50.77 -25.39
C SER A 4 32.53 49.94 -24.11
N CYS A 5 31.44 49.58 -23.42
CA CYS A 5 31.43 48.89 -22.11
C CYS A 5 31.85 47.40 -22.17
N HIS A 6 32.46 46.94 -23.26
CA HIS A 6 32.93 45.55 -23.40
C HIS A 6 34.27 45.44 -24.16
N GLU A 7 34.82 46.56 -24.61
CA GLU A 7 36.06 46.58 -25.38
C GLU A 7 37.23 46.99 -24.49
N ALA A 8 38.04 46.01 -24.12
CA ALA A 8 39.20 46.24 -23.27
C ALA A 8 40.23 47.21 -23.88
N ASN A 9 40.20 47.41 -25.20
CA ASN A 9 41.11 48.30 -25.92
C ASN A 9 40.55 49.73 -26.13
N ALA A 10 39.37 50.07 -25.60
CA ALA A 10 38.70 51.34 -25.87
C ALA A 10 39.28 52.54 -25.09
N PHE A 11 40.59 52.78 -25.23
CA PHE A 11 41.33 53.89 -24.62
C PHE A 11 41.49 55.08 -25.58
N VAL A 12 41.47 56.29 -25.02
CA VAL A 12 41.63 57.55 -25.77
C VAL A 12 42.70 58.40 -25.10
N GLY A 13 43.60 58.97 -25.90
CA GLY A 13 44.63 59.90 -25.46
C GLY A 13 44.07 61.24 -25.02
N ILE A 14 44.88 62.04 -24.30
CA ILE A 14 44.48 63.37 -23.80
C ILE A 14 44.18 64.33 -24.97
N ASP A 15 44.76 64.08 -26.15
CA ASP A 15 44.53 64.82 -27.40
C ASP A 15 43.31 64.32 -28.20
N GLY A 16 42.58 63.32 -27.68
CA GLY A 16 41.43 62.70 -28.35
C GLY A 16 41.80 61.63 -29.38
N SER A 17 43.08 61.26 -29.51
CA SER A 17 43.50 60.16 -30.40
C SER A 17 43.11 58.79 -29.85
N SER A 18 42.77 57.85 -30.73
CA SER A 18 42.50 56.46 -30.33
C SER A 18 43.78 55.75 -29.91
N LEU A 19 43.73 55.01 -28.80
CA LEU A 19 44.82 54.17 -28.31
C LEU A 19 44.48 52.68 -28.43
N PHE A 20 43.60 52.31 -29.36
CA PHE A 20 43.11 50.94 -29.52
C PHE A 20 44.22 49.89 -29.67
N ASP A 21 45.29 50.20 -30.42
CA ASP A 21 46.39 49.27 -30.65
C ASP A 21 47.42 49.23 -29.50
N ARG A 22 47.17 49.96 -28.40
CA ARG A 22 48.10 50.05 -27.28
C ARG A 22 47.81 48.97 -26.25
N ARG A 23 48.91 48.46 -25.70
CA ARG A 23 48.96 47.48 -24.63
C ARG A 23 49.33 48.19 -23.34
N PHE A 24 48.51 47.99 -22.33
CA PHE A 24 48.60 48.58 -21.01
C PHE A 24 48.56 47.47 -19.96
N GLU A 25 49.25 47.72 -18.86
CA GLU A 25 49.25 46.88 -17.66
C GLU A 25 49.04 47.76 -16.44
N ILE A 26 48.45 47.18 -15.40
CA ILE A 26 48.33 47.78 -14.07
C ILE A 26 48.70 46.75 -13.00
N ASP A 27 49.29 47.23 -11.91
CA ASP A 27 49.47 46.42 -10.71
C ASP A 27 48.10 46.12 -10.10
N CYS A 28 47.82 44.84 -9.85
CA CYS A 28 46.55 44.38 -9.30
C CYS A 28 46.81 43.20 -8.35
N ASP A 29 46.65 43.39 -7.05
CA ASP A 29 46.91 42.34 -6.05
C ASP A 29 45.59 41.66 -5.67
N LEU A 30 45.17 40.66 -6.44
CA LEU A 30 43.99 39.84 -6.17
C LEU A 30 44.42 38.48 -5.61
N GLY A 31 43.98 38.20 -4.38
CA GLY A 31 44.01 36.85 -3.81
C GLY A 31 42.87 36.00 -4.34
N MET A 32 42.98 34.67 -4.19
CA MET A 32 41.99 33.72 -4.71
C MET A 32 40.57 33.98 -4.19
N ASP A 33 40.45 34.31 -2.90
CA ASP A 33 39.16 34.56 -2.23
C ASP A 33 38.71 36.02 -2.28
N ASN A 34 39.50 36.90 -2.91
CA ASN A 34 39.16 38.31 -2.99
C ASN A 34 37.90 38.48 -3.83
N THR A 35 36.96 39.30 -3.35
CA THR A 35 35.77 39.65 -4.13
C THR A 35 36.20 40.36 -5.42
N LEU A 36 35.85 39.75 -6.56
CA LEU A 36 36.10 40.34 -7.87
C LEU A 36 35.12 41.49 -8.10
N SER A 37 35.65 42.60 -8.61
CA SER A 37 34.86 43.67 -9.18
C SER A 37 34.92 43.55 -10.69
N TYR A 38 33.78 43.71 -11.35
CA TYR A 38 33.71 43.69 -12.81
C TYR A 38 34.68 44.71 -13.42
N GLN A 39 35.51 44.29 -14.39
CA GLN A 39 36.49 45.16 -15.06
C GLN A 39 36.33 45.14 -16.58
N ASP A 40 35.87 46.25 -17.16
CA ASP A 40 35.70 46.38 -18.62
C ASP A 40 37.04 46.42 -19.38
N SER A 41 38.09 46.98 -18.78
CA SER A 41 39.32 47.37 -19.50
C SER A 41 40.55 46.52 -19.19
N PHE A 42 40.69 46.02 -17.96
CA PHE A 42 41.83 45.19 -17.54
C PHE A 42 41.34 43.82 -17.11
N LYS A 43 40.93 43.02 -18.10
CA LYS A 43 40.23 41.76 -17.85
C LYS A 43 41.10 40.51 -17.91
N TRP A 44 42.36 40.61 -18.31
CA TRP A 44 43.27 39.47 -18.28
C TRP A 44 44.20 39.63 -17.08
N TYR A 45 44.08 38.72 -16.12
CA TYR A 45 44.81 38.77 -14.87
C TYR A 45 45.85 37.67 -14.80
N ASP A 46 47.10 38.07 -14.59
CA ASP A 46 48.21 37.18 -14.31
C ASP A 46 48.39 37.10 -12.79
N TYR A 47 48.10 35.92 -12.24
CA TYR A 47 48.17 35.66 -10.81
C TYR A 47 49.61 35.67 -10.27
N ASP A 48 50.57 35.19 -11.05
CA ASP A 48 51.97 35.08 -10.63
C ASP A 48 52.64 36.46 -10.61
N GLU A 49 52.34 37.29 -11.60
CA GLU A 49 52.87 38.65 -11.68
C GLU A 49 52.06 39.68 -10.89
N ARG A 50 50.83 39.33 -10.47
CA ARG A 50 49.87 40.23 -9.79
C ARG A 50 49.59 41.48 -10.62
N LYS A 51 49.27 41.26 -11.89
CA LYS A 51 49.02 42.30 -12.87
C LYS A 51 47.80 42.01 -13.69
N ALA A 52 47.10 43.07 -14.07
CA ALA A 52 45.98 43.01 -14.99
C ALA A 52 46.32 43.74 -16.30
N TYR A 53 45.88 43.17 -17.42
CA TYR A 53 46.20 43.59 -18.77
C TYR A 53 44.92 43.91 -19.54
N ASN A 54 45.03 44.81 -20.53
CA ASN A 54 43.95 45.09 -21.48
C ASN A 54 44.02 44.22 -22.75
N TYR A 55 44.91 43.24 -22.77
CA TYR A 55 45.10 42.26 -23.82
C TYR A 55 45.43 40.92 -23.17
N LYS A 56 45.21 39.81 -23.88
CA LYS A 56 45.69 38.49 -23.43
C LYS A 56 47.22 38.48 -23.46
N HIS A 57 47.84 38.47 -22.29
CA HIS A 57 49.29 38.47 -22.08
C HIS A 57 49.87 37.06 -22.14
N SER A 58 49.22 36.12 -21.46
CA SER A 58 49.55 34.69 -21.44
C SER A 58 48.33 33.81 -21.78
N GLU A 59 48.59 32.55 -22.12
CA GLU A 59 47.52 31.54 -22.24
C GLU A 59 46.87 31.22 -20.90
N ASP A 60 47.61 31.42 -19.80
CA ASP A 60 47.20 31.11 -18.43
C ASP A 60 46.56 32.31 -17.70
N ASP A 61 46.31 33.43 -18.40
CA ASP A 61 45.65 34.59 -17.78
C ASP A 61 44.20 34.26 -17.40
N TYR A 62 43.83 34.61 -16.17
CA TYR A 62 42.45 34.55 -15.71
C TYR A 62 41.62 35.67 -16.33
N LEU A 63 40.46 35.32 -16.89
CA LEU A 63 39.55 36.31 -17.46
C LEU A 63 38.63 36.87 -16.36
N LEU A 64 38.86 38.11 -15.94
CA LEU A 64 38.07 38.82 -14.91
C LEU A 64 36.73 39.39 -15.44
N ASP A 65 36.35 39.05 -16.66
CA ASP A 65 35.08 39.40 -17.32
C ASP A 65 34.08 38.24 -17.18
N THR A 66 34.12 37.57 -16.02
CA THR A 66 33.18 36.52 -15.60
C THR A 66 32.28 37.06 -14.48
N THR A 67 31.18 36.37 -14.22
CA THR A 67 30.27 36.70 -13.10
C THR A 67 30.73 36.11 -11.77
N ASP A 68 31.88 35.43 -11.76
CA ASP A 68 32.40 34.73 -10.58
C ASP A 68 32.66 35.71 -9.44
N ARG A 69 32.29 35.29 -8.22
CA ARG A 69 32.51 36.08 -7.01
C ARG A 69 33.99 36.28 -6.71
N ASN A 70 34.83 35.28 -6.99
CA ASN A 70 36.25 35.27 -6.72
C ASN A 70 37.00 34.41 -7.76
N LEU A 71 38.34 34.32 -7.69
CA LEU A 71 39.15 33.58 -8.69
C LEU A 71 39.01 32.05 -8.59
N ASN A 72 38.40 31.52 -7.53
CA ASN A 72 38.10 30.09 -7.43
C ASN A 72 36.88 29.68 -8.27
N GLY A 73 36.13 30.64 -8.82
CA GLY A 73 34.83 30.39 -9.44
C GLY A 73 33.70 30.31 -8.41
N ASP A 74 32.47 30.46 -8.87
CA ASP A 74 31.27 30.19 -8.08
C ASP A 74 31.08 28.67 -7.98
N ASP A 75 31.90 28.01 -7.17
CA ASP A 75 31.78 26.57 -6.85
C ASP A 75 30.61 26.39 -5.85
N ASP A 76 29.42 26.76 -6.29
CA ASP A 76 28.15 26.64 -5.55
C ASP A 76 27.43 25.31 -5.89
N GLU A 77 28.12 24.33 -6.47
CA GLU A 77 27.63 22.94 -6.52
C GLU A 77 27.83 22.31 -5.15
N SER A 78 26.95 22.67 -4.20
CA SER A 78 26.83 21.89 -2.98
C SER A 78 26.44 20.46 -3.37
N ASP A 79 27.26 19.47 -3.00
CA ASP A 79 26.93 18.03 -3.12
C ASP A 79 25.71 17.64 -2.24
N GLU A 80 25.12 18.60 -1.53
CA GLU A 80 23.97 18.38 -0.66
C GLU A 80 22.68 18.23 -1.47
N ALA A 81 22.03 17.08 -1.31
CA ALA A 81 20.71 16.81 -1.87
C ALA A 81 19.62 17.58 -1.10
N TRP A 82 18.53 17.91 -1.78
CA TRP A 82 17.40 18.64 -1.19
C TRP A 82 16.24 17.68 -0.87
N ASP A 83 15.94 17.53 0.42
CA ASP A 83 14.77 16.79 0.88
C ASP A 83 13.53 17.69 0.76
N GLU A 84 12.65 17.37 -0.19
CA GLU A 84 11.39 18.08 -0.43
C GLU A 84 10.35 17.86 0.67
N TYR A 85 10.36 16.72 1.35
CA TYR A 85 9.37 16.40 2.37
C TYR A 85 9.70 17.10 3.69
N HIS A 86 10.95 17.00 4.16
CA HIS A 86 11.42 17.64 5.39
C HIS A 86 11.88 19.09 5.20
N GLN A 87 11.99 19.57 3.96
CA GLN A 87 12.38 20.93 3.61
C GLN A 87 13.77 21.30 4.15
N ARG A 88 14.75 20.40 3.96
CA ARG A 88 16.13 20.57 4.42
C ARG A 88 17.13 20.00 3.42
N TYR A 89 18.38 20.47 3.49
CA TYR A 89 19.49 19.82 2.80
C TYR A 89 19.96 18.58 3.56
N CYS A 90 20.28 17.51 2.84
CA CYS A 90 20.79 16.25 3.35
C CYS A 90 21.92 15.71 2.44
N THR A 91 22.47 14.55 2.80
CA THR A 91 23.58 13.95 2.04
C THR A 91 23.10 13.22 0.79
N GLU A 92 21.97 12.53 0.88
CA GLU A 92 21.43 11.71 -0.20
C GLU A 92 19.91 11.67 -0.10
N THR A 93 19.23 11.77 -1.25
CA THR A 93 17.78 11.59 -1.36
C THR A 93 17.45 10.38 -2.20
N ARG A 94 16.21 9.91 -2.05
CA ARG A 94 15.57 8.95 -2.94
C ARG A 94 14.20 9.45 -3.36
N VAL A 95 13.84 9.14 -4.60
CA VAL A 95 12.48 9.31 -5.11
C VAL A 95 11.49 8.47 -4.32
N CYS A 96 10.55 9.14 -3.68
CA CYS A 96 9.37 8.58 -3.03
C CYS A 96 8.11 9.16 -3.68
N TYR A 97 6.95 8.57 -3.37
CA TYR A 97 5.68 8.99 -3.94
C TYR A 97 4.71 9.41 -2.84
N MET A 98 4.09 10.57 -3.01
CA MET A 98 3.07 11.10 -2.12
C MET A 98 1.94 11.71 -2.95
N GLN A 99 0.71 11.26 -2.74
CA GLN A 99 -0.49 11.66 -3.49
C GLN A 99 -0.32 11.52 -5.00
N GLY A 100 0.37 10.46 -5.43
CA GLY A 100 0.67 10.19 -6.84
C GLY A 100 1.73 11.10 -7.47
N ARG A 101 2.42 11.94 -6.67
CA ARG A 101 3.53 12.79 -7.12
C ARG A 101 4.87 12.23 -6.62
N GLU A 102 5.88 12.27 -7.50
CA GLU A 102 7.29 12.04 -7.15
C GLU A 102 7.84 13.20 -6.30
N ILE A 103 8.54 12.84 -5.22
CA ILE A 103 9.24 13.76 -4.31
C ILE A 103 10.61 13.17 -3.91
N GLU A 104 11.63 14.01 -3.77
CA GLU A 104 12.92 13.61 -3.22
C GLU A 104 12.91 13.66 -1.69
N VAL A 105 13.24 12.55 -1.03
CA VAL A 105 13.21 12.44 0.45
C VAL A 105 14.55 11.90 0.95
N ASP A 106 15.03 12.43 2.07
CA ASP A 106 16.28 11.99 2.73
C ASP A 106 16.25 10.49 3.00
N VAL A 107 17.28 9.78 2.54
CA VAL A 107 17.37 8.32 2.69
C VAL A 107 17.43 7.87 4.15
N ASP A 108 17.88 8.75 5.05
CA ASP A 108 17.98 8.51 6.49
C ASP A 108 16.67 8.82 7.24
N ASP A 109 15.64 9.36 6.57
CA ASP A 109 14.40 9.85 7.18
C ASP A 109 13.16 9.39 6.38
N LEU A 110 12.94 8.07 6.31
CA LEU A 110 11.85 7.45 5.53
C LEU A 110 10.76 6.81 6.39
N GLU A 111 10.64 7.24 7.65
CA GLU A 111 9.73 6.63 8.61
C GLU A 111 8.25 6.73 8.17
N ASP A 112 7.88 7.80 7.47
CA ASP A 112 6.52 8.04 6.96
C ASP A 112 6.23 7.34 5.61
N PHE A 113 7.15 6.51 5.11
CA PHE A 113 7.06 5.87 3.79
C PHE A 113 7.16 4.35 3.88
N ASN A 114 6.23 3.67 3.21
CA ASN A 114 6.21 2.22 3.06
C ASN A 114 6.83 1.79 1.73
N TYR A 115 7.72 0.80 1.78
CA TYR A 115 8.23 0.17 0.57
C TYR A 115 7.22 -0.83 0.01
N ILE A 116 6.78 -0.62 -1.22
CA ILE A 116 5.89 -1.54 -1.93
C ILE A 116 6.72 -2.38 -2.90
N SER A 117 6.93 -3.65 -2.55
CA SER A 117 7.80 -4.55 -3.33
C SER A 117 7.32 -4.80 -4.76
N SER A 118 6.01 -4.75 -5.02
CA SER A 118 5.43 -4.93 -6.35
C SER A 118 5.66 -3.72 -7.28
N CYS A 119 5.79 -2.52 -6.70
CA CYS A 119 6.12 -1.30 -7.41
C CYS A 119 7.63 -1.09 -7.50
N GLY A 120 8.38 -1.55 -6.48
CA GLY A 120 9.83 -1.35 -6.38
C GLY A 120 10.21 0.00 -5.77
N ASP A 121 9.26 0.72 -5.17
CA ASP A 121 9.40 2.12 -4.73
C ASP A 121 8.75 2.37 -3.36
N TYR A 122 8.99 3.57 -2.81
CA TYR A 122 8.49 4.03 -1.51
C TYR A 122 7.29 4.95 -1.68
N TYR A 123 6.23 4.70 -0.91
CA TYR A 123 4.98 5.45 -0.96
C TYR A 123 4.61 5.95 0.44
N HIS A 124 4.11 7.17 0.53
CA HIS A 124 3.69 7.76 1.80
C HIS A 124 2.57 6.94 2.44
N HIS A 125 2.55 6.85 3.77
CA HIS A 125 1.58 6.04 4.51
C HIS A 125 0.12 6.27 4.08
N ASP A 126 -0.27 7.52 3.83
CA ASP A 126 -1.63 7.89 3.40
C ASP A 126 -2.06 7.24 2.06
N ASP A 127 -1.11 6.91 1.19
CA ASP A 127 -1.39 6.29 -0.12
C ASP A 127 -1.32 4.75 -0.09
N THR A 128 -1.05 4.18 1.09
CA THR A 128 -0.80 2.76 1.26
C THR A 128 -1.73 2.10 2.25
N VAL A 129 -1.96 0.81 2.04
CA VAL A 129 -2.72 -0.07 2.94
C VAL A 129 -1.89 -1.30 3.25
N CYS A 130 -1.88 -1.70 4.52
CA CYS A 130 -1.30 -2.96 4.97
C CYS A 130 -2.29 -4.09 4.71
N CYS A 131 -1.85 -5.16 4.04
CA CYS A 131 -2.66 -6.35 3.82
C CYS A 131 -2.63 -7.24 5.07
N ASP A 132 -3.78 -7.49 5.69
CA ASP A 132 -3.86 -8.29 6.92
C ASP A 132 -3.49 -9.76 6.75
N TRP A 133 -3.52 -10.28 5.51
CA TRP A 133 -3.16 -11.67 5.24
C TRP A 133 -1.65 -11.89 5.11
N CYS A 134 -0.96 -11.03 4.34
CA CYS A 134 0.46 -11.22 4.02
C CYS A 134 1.38 -10.20 4.69
N GLU A 135 0.82 -9.26 5.45
CA GLU A 135 1.52 -8.16 6.14
C GLU A 135 2.30 -7.23 5.19
N GLY A 136 2.05 -7.33 3.88
CA GLY A 136 2.67 -6.51 2.85
C GLY A 136 1.87 -5.24 2.57
N TYR A 137 2.56 -4.17 2.17
CA TYR A 137 1.93 -2.93 1.75
C TYR A 137 1.54 -2.96 0.26
N CYS A 138 0.39 -2.36 -0.03
CA CYS A 138 -0.10 -2.09 -1.38
C CYS A 138 -0.65 -0.67 -1.47
N LEU A 139 -0.84 -0.17 -2.69
CA LEU A 139 -1.48 1.13 -2.88
C LEU A 139 -2.95 1.04 -2.53
N THR A 140 -3.48 2.05 -1.86
CA THR A 140 -4.90 2.13 -1.47
C THR A 140 -5.81 1.92 -2.67
N ASP A 141 -5.50 2.55 -3.81
CA ASP A 141 -6.26 2.43 -5.06
C ASP A 141 -6.21 1.03 -5.71
N HIS A 142 -5.22 0.20 -5.35
CA HIS A 142 -5.07 -1.16 -5.86
C HIS A 142 -5.49 -2.23 -4.84
N SER A 143 -5.91 -1.82 -3.65
CA SER A 143 -6.39 -2.73 -2.61
C SER A 143 -7.77 -3.28 -2.96
N VAL A 144 -8.08 -4.44 -2.40
CA VAL A 144 -9.35 -5.13 -2.55
C VAL A 144 -10.00 -5.24 -1.18
N TYR A 145 -11.21 -4.71 -1.04
CA TYR A 145 -11.98 -4.78 0.20
C TYR A 145 -12.75 -6.10 0.33
N SER A 146 -12.88 -6.63 1.54
CA SER A 146 -13.76 -7.76 1.88
C SER A 146 -14.91 -7.30 2.77
N GLU A 147 -16.14 -7.71 2.44
CA GLU A 147 -17.30 -7.52 3.31
C GLU A 147 -17.36 -8.57 4.44
N ILE A 148 -16.65 -9.69 4.32
CA ILE A 148 -16.68 -10.77 5.33
C ILE A 148 -15.73 -10.48 6.47
N THR A 149 -14.52 -9.99 6.16
CA THR A 149 -13.54 -9.63 7.19
C THR A 149 -13.57 -8.15 7.54
N GLU A 150 -14.25 -7.32 6.74
CA GLU A 150 -14.29 -5.86 6.82
C GLU A 150 -12.94 -5.16 6.62
N GLU A 151 -11.99 -5.83 5.97
CA GLU A 151 -10.59 -5.37 5.82
C GLU A 151 -10.16 -5.26 4.34
N TYR A 152 -8.97 -4.68 4.12
CA TYR A 152 -8.38 -4.47 2.80
C TYR A 152 -7.18 -5.39 2.54
N TYR A 153 -7.09 -5.87 1.30
CA TYR A 153 -6.08 -6.85 0.88
C TYR A 153 -5.34 -6.41 -0.36
N CYS A 154 -4.08 -6.83 -0.49
CA CYS A 154 -3.23 -6.46 -1.63
C CYS A 154 -3.62 -7.16 -2.94
N CYS A 155 -4.39 -8.24 -2.87
CA CYS A 155 -4.89 -8.96 -4.04
C CYS A 155 -6.08 -9.86 -3.69
N GLU A 156 -6.78 -10.31 -4.73
CA GLU A 156 -7.91 -11.25 -4.63
C GLU A 156 -7.55 -12.54 -3.87
N GLN A 157 -6.38 -13.12 -4.11
CA GLN A 157 -5.98 -14.35 -3.42
C GLN A 157 -5.85 -14.15 -1.90
N CYS A 158 -5.24 -13.05 -1.46
CA CYS A 158 -5.12 -12.74 -0.03
C CYS A 158 -6.50 -12.53 0.60
N ARG A 159 -7.42 -11.89 -0.13
CA ARG A 159 -8.82 -11.73 0.32
C ARG A 159 -9.49 -13.10 0.47
N GLU A 160 -9.47 -13.93 -0.57
CA GLU A 160 -10.12 -15.24 -0.57
C GLU A 160 -9.58 -16.17 0.52
N ASP A 161 -8.26 -16.18 0.73
CA ASP A 161 -7.63 -16.97 1.78
C ASP A 161 -8.03 -16.48 3.18
N ALA A 162 -8.06 -15.15 3.38
CA ALA A 162 -8.48 -14.54 4.64
C ALA A 162 -9.97 -14.79 4.93
N GLU A 163 -10.85 -14.62 3.94
CA GLU A 163 -12.28 -14.91 4.05
C GLU A 163 -12.55 -16.38 4.35
N SER A 164 -11.80 -17.28 3.70
CA SER A 164 -11.91 -18.72 3.95
C SER A 164 -11.51 -19.06 5.38
N SER A 165 -10.38 -18.52 5.84
CA SER A 165 -9.93 -18.68 7.22
C SER A 165 -10.91 -18.08 8.22
N HIS A 166 -11.50 -16.92 7.92
CA HIS A 166 -12.51 -16.30 8.77
C HIS A 166 -13.74 -17.21 8.91
N LYS A 167 -14.29 -17.69 7.80
CA LYS A 167 -15.44 -18.61 7.80
C LYS A 167 -15.16 -19.88 8.59
N GLU A 168 -13.99 -20.48 8.40
CA GLU A 168 -13.60 -21.70 9.13
C GLU A 168 -13.55 -21.51 10.66
N ASN A 169 -13.24 -20.30 11.13
CA ASN A 169 -13.08 -20.01 12.56
C ASN A 169 -14.35 -19.46 13.22
N TYR A 170 -15.19 -18.75 12.47
CA TYR A 170 -16.30 -17.96 13.04
C TYR A 170 -17.67 -18.33 12.49
N TRP A 171 -17.77 -18.99 11.34
CA TRP A 171 -19.04 -19.32 10.69
C TRP A 171 -19.38 -20.80 10.88
N HIS A 172 -20.62 -21.15 10.53
CA HIS A 172 -21.16 -22.50 10.63
C HIS A 172 -21.38 -23.10 9.24
N TYR A 173 -20.88 -24.32 9.03
CA TYR A 173 -21.01 -25.01 7.75
C TYR A 173 -22.30 -25.84 7.70
N SER A 174 -23.10 -25.62 6.66
CA SER A 174 -24.18 -26.53 6.30
C SER A 174 -23.65 -27.67 5.43
N GLU A 175 -23.79 -28.90 5.92
CA GLU A 175 -23.47 -30.10 5.16
C GLU A 175 -24.44 -30.32 4.01
N TYR A 176 -25.71 -29.96 4.15
CA TYR A 176 -26.70 -30.14 3.08
C TYR A 176 -26.50 -29.11 1.97
N ASP A 177 -26.43 -27.82 2.31
CA ASP A 177 -26.32 -26.70 1.35
C ASP A 177 -24.90 -26.56 0.76
N LYS A 178 -23.91 -27.19 1.40
CA LYS A 178 -22.48 -27.05 1.07
C LYS A 178 -21.99 -25.60 1.13
N ALA A 179 -22.51 -24.83 2.07
CA ALA A 179 -22.25 -23.40 2.24
C ALA A 179 -21.99 -23.03 3.71
N TRP A 180 -21.35 -21.88 3.93
CA TRP A 180 -21.10 -21.30 5.25
C TRP A 180 -22.11 -20.22 5.57
N PHE A 181 -22.54 -20.16 6.82
CA PHE A 181 -23.51 -19.20 7.36
C PHE A 181 -22.95 -18.55 8.63
N GLU A 182 -23.15 -17.25 8.79
CA GLU A 182 -22.58 -16.50 9.92
C GLU A 182 -23.27 -16.88 11.24
N ASP A 183 -24.60 -16.97 11.22
CA ASP A 183 -25.40 -17.24 12.42
C ASP A 183 -25.77 -18.72 12.54
N ALA A 184 -25.44 -19.34 13.68
CA ALA A 184 -25.80 -20.73 13.95
C ALA A 184 -27.32 -20.98 13.99
N ASP A 185 -28.10 -19.95 14.35
CA ASP A 185 -29.56 -20.03 14.43
C ASP A 185 -30.23 -20.11 13.04
N GLU A 186 -29.49 -19.81 11.97
CA GLU A 186 -29.93 -20.02 10.58
C GLU A 186 -29.82 -21.48 10.14
N LEU A 187 -29.20 -22.33 10.97
CA LEU A 187 -29.05 -23.75 10.70
C LEU A 187 -29.94 -24.59 11.60
N THR A 188 -30.43 -25.68 11.03
CA THR A 188 -31.11 -26.77 11.72
C THR A 188 -30.55 -28.10 11.21
N GLU A 189 -31.16 -29.21 11.62
CA GLU A 189 -30.77 -30.57 11.23
C GLU A 189 -31.82 -31.22 10.33
N ILE A 190 -31.38 -31.94 9.31
CA ILE A 190 -32.21 -32.83 8.50
C ILE A 190 -31.63 -34.23 8.50
N HIS A 191 -32.50 -35.22 8.69
CA HIS A 191 -32.18 -36.63 8.64
C HIS A 191 -32.28 -37.14 7.20
N ILE A 192 -31.15 -37.56 6.64
CA ILE A 192 -31.03 -38.08 5.28
C ILE A 192 -31.01 -39.61 5.30
N TRP A 193 -31.95 -40.26 4.62
CA TRP A 193 -32.04 -41.72 4.58
C TRP A 193 -30.85 -42.34 3.86
N ASN A 194 -30.19 -43.32 4.49
CA ASN A 194 -29.16 -44.14 3.88
C ASN A 194 -29.67 -45.57 3.61
N PRO A 195 -30.02 -45.92 2.36
CA PRO A 195 -30.55 -47.24 2.02
C PRO A 195 -29.60 -48.41 2.29
N GLN A 196 -28.29 -48.19 2.40
CA GLN A 196 -27.32 -49.27 2.63
C GLN A 196 -27.27 -49.69 4.09
N GLU A 197 -27.42 -48.73 5.00
CA GLU A 197 -27.41 -48.96 6.45
C GLU A 197 -28.82 -49.13 7.00
N GLU A 198 -29.86 -48.87 6.18
CA GLU A 198 -31.27 -48.84 6.58
C GLU A 198 -31.50 -47.89 7.78
N ASP A 199 -30.79 -46.75 7.76
CA ASP A 199 -30.79 -45.78 8.86
C ASP A 199 -30.61 -44.34 8.33
N TYR A 200 -30.99 -43.36 9.14
CA TYR A 200 -30.82 -41.94 8.81
C TYR A 200 -29.45 -41.42 9.23
N ARG A 201 -28.94 -40.44 8.48
CA ARG A 201 -27.78 -39.64 8.85
C ARG A 201 -28.18 -38.18 8.92
N SER A 202 -27.97 -37.59 10.10
CA SER A 202 -28.12 -36.16 10.32
C SER A 202 -27.12 -35.36 9.50
N GLN A 203 -27.59 -34.26 8.93
CA GLN A 203 -26.80 -33.20 8.29
C GLN A 203 -27.33 -31.85 8.71
N THR A 204 -26.43 -30.87 8.85
CA THR A 204 -26.84 -29.47 9.03
C THR A 204 -27.41 -28.89 7.73
N ILE A 205 -28.48 -28.12 7.83
CA ILE A 205 -29.20 -27.50 6.70
C ILE A 205 -29.67 -26.10 7.08
N HIS A 206 -29.70 -25.17 6.14
CA HIS A 206 -30.26 -23.84 6.36
C HIS A 206 -31.78 -23.88 6.52
N VAL A 207 -32.32 -23.04 7.40
CA VAL A 207 -33.76 -22.99 7.72
C VAL A 207 -34.60 -22.73 6.46
N ASP A 208 -34.25 -21.74 5.65
CA ASP A 208 -35.01 -21.45 4.41
C ASP A 208 -34.97 -22.62 3.40
N THR A 209 -33.87 -23.39 3.38
CA THR A 209 -33.74 -24.54 2.49
C THR A 209 -34.69 -25.65 2.94
N VAL A 210 -34.74 -25.97 4.24
CA VAL A 210 -35.64 -27.02 4.74
C VAL A 210 -37.11 -26.60 4.59
N GLU A 211 -37.45 -25.35 4.84
CA GLU A 211 -38.80 -24.82 4.61
C GLU A 211 -39.22 -24.98 3.15
N SER A 212 -38.33 -24.64 2.21
CA SER A 212 -38.56 -24.82 0.78
C SER A 212 -38.75 -26.29 0.41
N LEU A 213 -38.01 -27.22 1.02
CA LEU A 213 -38.16 -28.66 0.77
C LEU A 213 -39.52 -29.18 1.28
N LEU A 214 -39.98 -28.71 2.44
CA LEU A 214 -41.29 -29.05 2.99
C LEU A 214 -42.42 -28.55 2.08
N GLU A 215 -42.35 -27.29 1.63
CA GLU A 215 -43.36 -26.70 0.73
C GLU A 215 -43.48 -27.46 -0.59
N ASN A 216 -42.35 -27.95 -1.11
CA ASN A 216 -42.30 -28.73 -2.35
C ASN A 216 -42.61 -30.23 -2.16
N GLY A 217 -42.88 -30.68 -0.92
CA GLY A 217 -43.11 -32.08 -0.61
C GLY A 217 -41.89 -32.98 -0.84
N GLN A 218 -40.69 -32.40 -0.79
CA GLN A 218 -39.40 -33.08 -0.94
C GLN A 218 -38.76 -33.45 0.40
N ALA A 219 -39.35 -33.00 1.50
CA ALA A 219 -39.01 -33.39 2.86
C ALA A 219 -40.30 -33.54 3.69
N GLY A 220 -40.18 -34.16 4.85
CA GLY A 220 -41.24 -34.27 5.84
C GLY A 220 -40.79 -33.80 7.21
N CYS A 221 -41.76 -33.52 8.08
CA CYS A 221 -41.54 -33.13 9.47
C CYS A 221 -42.26 -34.14 10.37
N PHE A 222 -41.54 -34.70 11.34
CA PHE A 222 -42.05 -35.63 12.33
C PHE A 222 -41.44 -35.28 13.70
N GLU A 223 -42.27 -35.13 14.73
CA GLU A 223 -41.82 -34.75 16.09
C GLU A 223 -40.87 -33.54 16.15
N ASP A 224 -41.17 -32.49 15.36
CA ASP A 224 -40.35 -31.28 15.23
C ASP A 224 -38.95 -31.48 14.61
N GLU A 225 -38.69 -32.67 14.04
CA GLU A 225 -37.47 -33.00 13.27
C GLU A 225 -37.77 -33.12 11.78
N TYR A 226 -36.75 -32.85 10.95
CA TYR A 226 -36.88 -32.85 9.49
C TYR A 226 -36.25 -34.09 8.87
N TYR A 227 -36.93 -34.67 7.88
CA TYR A 227 -36.51 -35.89 7.19
C TYR A 227 -36.59 -35.70 5.68
N ASP A 228 -35.58 -36.16 4.93
CA ASP A 228 -35.61 -36.11 3.45
C ASP A 228 -36.64 -37.08 2.85
N LEU A 229 -36.94 -38.15 3.57
CA LEU A 229 -37.84 -39.19 3.15
C LEU A 229 -38.58 -39.74 4.37
N LEU A 230 -39.91 -39.73 4.30
CA LEU A 230 -40.78 -40.45 5.22
C LEU A 230 -41.52 -41.55 4.46
N ASP A 231 -42.03 -42.55 5.19
CA ASP A 231 -42.90 -43.57 4.63
C ASP A 231 -44.16 -42.90 4.02
N PRO A 232 -44.44 -43.07 2.71
CA PRO A 232 -45.58 -42.42 2.06
C PRO A 232 -46.96 -42.88 2.58
N GLU A 233 -47.05 -44.07 3.17
CA GLU A 233 -48.30 -44.64 3.70
C GLU A 233 -48.54 -44.21 5.14
N THR A 234 -47.50 -44.18 5.98
CA THR A 234 -47.65 -43.90 7.42
C THR A 234 -47.28 -42.48 7.81
N GLY A 235 -46.46 -41.78 7.02
CA GLY A 235 -45.89 -40.48 7.36
C GLY A 235 -44.86 -40.54 8.48
N LEU A 236 -44.33 -41.73 8.79
CA LEU A 236 -43.32 -41.95 9.84
C LEU A 236 -41.92 -42.13 9.23
N PRO A 237 -40.84 -41.91 10.02
CA PRO A 237 -39.50 -42.27 9.59
C PRO A 237 -39.40 -43.76 9.23
N LEU A 238 -38.62 -44.09 8.20
CA LEU A 238 -38.59 -45.44 7.60
C LEU A 238 -38.06 -46.54 8.54
N ASN A 239 -37.20 -46.18 9.49
CA ASN A 239 -36.67 -47.08 10.53
C ASN A 239 -37.49 -47.03 11.84
N TYR A 240 -38.61 -46.30 11.86
CA TYR A 240 -39.42 -46.16 13.07
C TYR A 240 -40.22 -47.44 13.33
N SER A 241 -39.92 -48.12 14.43
CA SER A 241 -40.74 -49.22 14.95
C SER A 241 -41.62 -48.72 16.08
N ASP A 242 -42.93 -48.80 15.88
CA ASP A 242 -43.94 -48.41 16.86
C ASP A 242 -43.97 -49.41 18.03
N ASP A 243 -43.06 -49.24 19.00
CA ASP A 243 -42.89 -50.12 20.16
C ASP A 243 -43.89 -49.78 21.29
N THR A 244 -45.09 -49.31 20.93
CA THR A 244 -46.15 -48.94 21.87
C THR A 244 -46.92 -50.14 22.46
N ASN A 245 -46.41 -51.37 22.33
CA ASN A 245 -47.02 -52.59 22.85
C ASN A 245 -46.37 -53.18 24.13
N ALA A 246 -45.63 -52.37 24.90
CA ALA A 246 -44.94 -52.82 26.12
C ALA A 246 -45.70 -52.56 27.45
N TYR A 247 -46.98 -52.19 27.41
CA TYR A 247 -47.81 -52.00 28.61
C TYR A 247 -49.13 -52.78 28.52
N GLU A 248 -49.07 -54.11 28.37
CA GLU A 248 -50.18 -54.93 28.86
C GLU A 248 -50.14 -54.88 30.39
N GLU A 249 -50.94 -53.98 30.98
CA GLU A 249 -51.21 -53.95 32.41
C GLU A 249 -51.82 -55.30 32.82
N GLU A 250 -50.99 -56.18 33.40
CA GLU A 250 -51.45 -57.41 34.02
C GLU A 250 -52.35 -57.05 35.21
N HIS A 251 -53.66 -56.97 34.98
CA HIS A 251 -54.65 -56.91 36.04
C HIS A 251 -54.70 -58.27 36.76
N GLU A 252 -53.86 -58.40 37.78
CA GLU A 252 -53.91 -59.47 38.77
C GLU A 252 -55.18 -59.34 39.60
N TYR A 253 -56.21 -60.14 39.30
CA TYR A 253 -57.41 -60.24 40.12
C TYR A 253 -57.09 -60.98 41.42
N ALA A 254 -56.73 -60.24 42.47
CA ALA A 254 -56.68 -60.76 43.83
C ALA A 254 -58.09 -60.89 44.42
N THR A 255 -58.56 -62.13 44.53
CA THR A 255 -59.78 -62.52 45.27
C THR A 255 -59.60 -62.22 46.75
N VAL A 256 -60.48 -61.37 47.32
CA VAL A 256 -60.56 -61.15 48.76
C VAL A 256 -61.49 -62.21 49.36
N GLU A 257 -60.94 -63.07 50.22
CA GLU A 257 -61.73 -63.95 51.10
C GLU A 257 -62.51 -63.10 52.11
N GLU A 258 -63.83 -63.30 52.13
CA GLU A 258 -64.73 -62.72 53.11
C GLU A 258 -64.72 -63.58 54.39
N ALA A 259 -64.32 -62.99 55.50
CA ALA A 259 -64.44 -63.61 56.82
C ALA A 259 -65.69 -63.06 57.55
N VAL A 260 -66.66 -63.93 57.82
CA VAL A 260 -67.60 -63.84 58.96
C VAL A 260 -67.79 -65.23 59.56
#